data_AF-A0A349EHJ5-F1
#
_entry.id   AF-A0A349EHJ5-F1
#
_cell.length_a   1.000
_cell.length_b   1.000
_cell.length_c   1.000
_cell.angle_alpha   90.00
_cell.angle_beta   90.00
_cell.angle_gamma   90.00
#
_symmetry.space_group_name_H-M   'P 1'
#
loop_
_entity.id
_entity.type
_entity.pdbx_description
1 polymer ?
#
loop_
_entity_poly.entity_id
_entity_poly.type
_entity_poly.pdbx_seq_one_letter_code
_entity_poly.pdbx_strand_id
1 'polypeptide(L)'
;MQLRTSETIAFTDIQRRAREIFERMETGQQEKYVILKNNEIAAVLLPVDRYEALMDELEDLRIDALARERLATFDPGTAISHADMLARFSADEALEA
;
A
#
# COMPACT_ATOMS: atom_id res chain seq x y z
N MET A 1 1.22 -2.44 -17.62
CA MET A 1 0.80 -1.06 -17.27
C MET A 1 0.41 -0.35 -18.55
N GLN A 2 -0.89 -0.15 -18.79
CA GLN A 2 -1.36 0.52 -20.01
C GLN A 2 -1.42 2.02 -19.72
N LEU A 3 -0.48 2.79 -20.28
CA LEU A 3 -0.40 4.23 -20.08
C LEU A 3 -1.50 4.89 -20.90
N ARG A 4 -2.44 5.58 -20.23
CA ARG A 4 -3.34 6.48 -20.94
C ARG A 4 -2.60 7.78 -21.19
N THR A 5 -2.62 8.26 -22.43
CA THR A 5 -1.94 9.52 -22.82
C THR A 5 -2.40 10.71 -21.97
N SER A 6 -3.66 10.68 -21.49
CA SER A 6 -4.25 11.69 -20.59
C SER A 6 -3.65 11.72 -19.18
N GLU A 7 -2.91 10.68 -18.78
CA GLU A 7 -2.27 10.56 -17.47
C GLU A 7 -0.79 10.92 -17.51
N THR A 8 -0.24 11.25 -18.68
CA THR A 8 1.20 11.44 -18.85
C THR A 8 1.56 12.92 -18.92
N ILE A 9 2.61 13.35 -18.21
CA ILE A 9 3.07 14.73 -18.19
C ILE A 9 4.61 14.82 -18.26
N ALA A 10 5.12 15.75 -19.06
CA ALA A 10 6.56 16.01 -19.10
C ALA A 10 7.03 16.73 -17.83
N PHE A 11 8.24 16.46 -17.36
CA PHE A 11 8.81 17.09 -16.18
C PHE A 11 8.77 18.64 -16.25
N THR A 12 9.02 19.22 -17.43
CA THR A 12 8.95 20.67 -17.66
C THR A 12 7.54 21.24 -17.55
N ASP A 13 6.51 20.45 -17.87
CA ASP A 13 5.12 20.88 -17.74
C ASP A 13 4.70 20.98 -16.27
N ILE A 14 5.25 20.13 -15.41
CA ILE A 14 5.01 20.21 -13.96
C ILE A 14 5.48 21.55 -13.41
N GLN A 15 6.68 21.98 -13.79
CA GLN A 15 7.22 23.27 -13.35
C GLN A 15 6.35 24.45 -13.81
N ARG A 16 5.79 24.36 -15.02
CA ARG A 16 4.97 25.44 -15.61
C ARG A 16 3.53 25.44 -15.12
N ARG A 17 2.95 24.27 -14.81
CA ARG A 17 1.50 24.08 -14.57
C ARG A 17 1.20 23.45 -13.20
N ALA A 18 2.14 23.54 -12.25
CA ALA A 18 2.01 22.91 -10.93
C ALA A 18 0.64 23.15 -10.29
N ARG A 19 0.18 24.40 -10.24
CA ARG A 19 -1.10 24.77 -9.64
C ARG A 19 -2.29 24.02 -10.27
N GLU A 20 -2.40 24.05 -11.59
CA GLU A 20 -3.48 23.37 -12.32
C GLU A 20 -3.43 21.84 -12.10
N ILE A 21 -2.22 21.27 -12.07
CA ILE A 21 -2.01 19.84 -11.81
C ILE A 21 -2.54 19.46 -10.43
N PHE A 22 -2.17 20.21 -9.39
CA PHE A 22 -2.62 19.95 -8.02
C PHE A 22 -4.13 20.19 -7.87
N GLU A 23 -4.68 21.29 -8.41
CA GLU A 23 -6.13 21.55 -8.39
C GLU A 23 -6.93 20.42 -9.05
N ARG A 24 -6.44 19.85 -10.15
CA ARG A 24 -7.07 18.71 -10.83
C ARG A 24 -7.00 17.41 -10.01
N MET A 25 -5.96 17.22 -9.20
CA MET A 25 -5.87 16.08 -8.29
C MET A 25 -6.78 16.26 -7.08
N GLU A 26 -6.80 17.45 -6.48
CA GLU A 26 -7.66 17.78 -5.33
C GLU A 26 -9.15 17.68 -5.68
N THR A 27 -9.53 18.07 -6.90
CA THR A 27 -10.92 17.96 -7.39
C THR A 27 -11.28 16.56 -7.89
N GLY A 28 -10.35 15.60 -7.89
CA GLY A 28 -10.57 14.24 -8.37
C GLY A 28 -10.72 14.12 -9.89
N GLN A 29 -10.47 15.18 -10.66
CA GLN A 29 -10.50 15.15 -12.12
C GLN A 29 -9.34 14.33 -12.71
N GLN A 30 -8.28 14.14 -11.94
CA GLN A 30 -7.20 13.23 -12.26
C GLN A 30 -6.81 12.42 -11.02
N GLU A 31 -6.73 11.10 -11.16
CA GLU A 31 -6.33 10.22 -10.06
C GLU A 31 -4.81 10.11 -9.90
N LYS A 32 -4.06 10.22 -11.00
CA LYS A 32 -2.60 10.13 -11.02
C LYS A 32 -1.98 10.84 -12.23
N TYR A 33 -0.71 11.18 -12.12
CA TYR A 33 0.11 11.57 -13.26
C TYR A 33 1.38 10.70 -13.36
N VAL A 34 1.71 10.26 -14.56
CA VAL A 34 2.98 9.63 -14.89
C VAL A 34 3.93 10.68 -15.45
N ILE A 35 5.07 10.85 -14.78
CA ILE A 35 6.03 11.90 -15.08
C ILE A 35 7.09 11.35 -16.04
N LEU A 36 7.23 12.01 -17.19
CA LEU A 36 8.27 11.72 -18.16
C LEU A 36 9.45 12.69 -18.01
N LYS A 37 10.67 12.15 -18.00
CA LYS A 37 11.92 12.91 -18.12
C LYS A 37 12.74 12.28 -19.25
N ASN A 38 13.12 13.09 -20.25
CA ASN A 38 13.84 12.60 -21.44
C ASN A 38 13.12 11.44 -22.15
N ASN A 39 11.78 11.51 -22.26
CA ASN A 39 10.92 10.45 -22.81
C ASN A 39 10.92 9.11 -22.05
N GLU A 40 11.49 9.07 -20.85
CA GLU A 40 11.45 7.91 -19.96
C GLU A 40 10.57 8.20 -18.75
N ILE A 41 9.88 7.16 -18.25
CA ILE A 41 9.09 7.26 -17.02
C ILE A 41 10.04 7.42 -15.85
N ALA A 42 9.93 8.56 -15.16
CA ALA A 42 10.77 8.89 -14.02
C ALA A 42 10.06 8.71 -12.69
N ALA A 43 8.75 9.00 -12.64
CA ALA A 43 7.97 8.96 -11.42
C ALA A 43 6.46 8.87 -11.69
N VAL A 44 5.70 8.57 -10.65
CA VAL A 44 4.23 8.68 -10.63
C VAL A 44 3.86 9.62 -9.48
N LEU A 45 3.00 10.60 -9.77
CA LEU A 45 2.41 11.50 -8.79
C LEU A 45 1.00 11.01 -8.46
N LEU A 46 0.73 10.87 -7.17
CA LEU A 46 -0.54 10.43 -6.60
C LEU A 46 -0.91 11.36 -5.44
N PRO A 47 -2.20 11.61 -5.20
CA PRO A 47 -2.68 12.08 -3.90
C PRO A 47 -2.23 11.14 -2.76
N VAL A 48 -1.91 11.71 -1.59
CA VAL A 48 -1.37 10.94 -0.46
C VAL A 48 -2.36 9.91 0.05
N ASP A 49 -3.62 10.29 0.19
CA ASP A 49 -4.74 9.42 0.57
C ASP A 49 -4.89 8.22 -0.39
N ARG A 50 -4.70 8.45 -1.69
CA ARG A 50 -4.73 7.37 -2.70
C ARG A 50 -3.52 6.46 -2.57
N TYR A 51 -2.34 7.01 -2.28
CA TYR A 51 -1.15 6.19 -2.03
C TYR A 51 -1.32 5.32 -0.78
N GLU A 52 -1.79 5.89 0.33
CA GLU A 52 -2.03 5.16 1.58
C GLU A 52 -3.06 4.04 1.38
N ALA A 53 -4.21 4.34 0.74
CA ALA A 53 -5.22 3.32 0.48
C ALA A 53 -4.70 2.14 -0.37
N LEU A 54 -3.82 2.40 -1.35
CA LEU A 54 -3.19 1.33 -2.14
C LEU A 54 -2.21 0.50 -1.32
N MET A 55 -1.50 1.13 -0.38
CA MET A 55 -0.57 0.43 0.51
C MET A 55 -1.31 -0.46 1.50
N ASP A 56 -2.42 0.03 2.06
CA ASP A 56 -3.30 -0.72 2.96
C ASP A 56 -3.89 -1.94 2.24
N GLU A 57 -4.43 -1.75 1.03
CA GLU A 57 -4.99 -2.86 0.23
C GLU A 57 -3.92 -3.92 -0.10
N LEU A 58 -2.68 -3.50 -0.39
CA LEU A 58 -1.57 -4.44 -0.62
C LEU A 58 -1.17 -5.20 0.65
N GLU A 59 -1.26 -4.58 1.81
CA GLU A 59 -1.02 -5.22 3.10
C GLU A 59 -2.08 -6.28 3.38
N ASP A 60 -3.36 -5.93 3.24
CA ASP A 60 -4.48 -6.85 3.41
C ASP A 60 -4.35 -8.07 2.51
N LEU A 61 -4.01 -7.87 1.22
CA LEU A 61 -3.80 -8.96 0.28
C LEU A 61 -2.65 -9.90 0.69
N ARG A 62 -1.58 -9.36 1.30
CA ARG A 62 -0.46 -10.17 1.81
C ARG A 62 -0.87 -10.96 3.04
N ILE A 63 -1.61 -10.35 3.96
CA ILE A 63 -2.15 -11.01 5.15
C ILE A 63 -3.07 -12.16 4.73
N ASP A 64 -3.96 -11.92 3.78
CA ASP A 64 -4.88 -12.92 3.23
C ASP A 64 -4.14 -14.08 2.56
N ALA A 65 -3.12 -13.80 1.75
CA ALA A 65 -2.30 -14.83 1.13
C ALA A 65 -1.61 -15.71 2.16
N LEU A 66 -1.03 -15.10 3.20
CA LEU A 66 -0.37 -15.81 4.30
C LEU A 66 -1.37 -16.64 5.11
N ALA A 67 -2.55 -16.09 5.41
CA ALA A 67 -3.60 -16.81 6.12
C ALA A 67 -4.04 -18.06 5.33
N ARG A 68 -4.23 -17.92 4.02
CA ARG A 68 -4.57 -19.04 3.13
C ARG A 68 -3.48 -20.11 3.12
N GLU A 69 -2.21 -19.72 3.02
CA GLU A 69 -1.08 -20.66 3.07
C GLU A 69 -1.05 -21.42 4.40
N ARG A 70 -1.19 -20.71 5.52
CA ARG A 70 -1.21 -21.31 6.87
C ARG A 70 -2.37 -22.27 7.06
N LEU A 71 -3.56 -21.92 6.58
CA LEU A 71 -4.73 -22.80 6.64
C LEU A 71 -4.57 -24.03 5.75
N ALA A 72 -3.98 -23.88 4.56
CA ALA A 72 -3.75 -24.99 3.63
C ALA A 72 -2.70 -25.98 4.15
N THR A 73 -1.75 -25.52 4.97
CA THR A 73 -0.64 -26.30 5.53
C THR A 73 -0.80 -26.60 7.02
N PHE A 74 -1.98 -26.33 7.59
CA PHE A 74 -2.23 -26.49 9.02
C PHE A 74 -2.14 -27.96 9.47
N ASP A 75 -1.29 -28.22 10.47
CA ASP A 75 -1.21 -29.51 11.16
C ASP A 75 -1.79 -29.40 12.58
N PRO A 76 -2.98 -29.98 12.85
CA PRO A 76 -3.57 -30.02 14.17
C PRO A 76 -2.67 -30.63 15.25
N GLY A 77 -1.75 -31.54 14.87
CA GLY A 77 -0.82 -32.17 15.80
C GLY A 77 0.25 -31.22 16.35
N THR A 78 0.47 -30.08 15.69
CA THR A 78 1.39 -29.03 16.15
C THR A 78 0.68 -27.87 16.85
N ALA A 79 -0.65 -27.89 16.90
CA ALA A 79 -1.44 -26.85 17.55
C ALA A 79 -1.41 -27.01 19.09
N ILE A 80 -1.42 -25.88 19.79
CA ILE A 80 -1.54 -25.82 21.25
C ILE A 80 -2.88 -25.20 21.65
N SER A 81 -3.39 -25.53 22.83
CA SER A 81 -4.61 -24.91 23.35
C SER A 81 -4.36 -23.43 23.69
N HIS A 82 -5.43 -22.63 23.74
CA HIS A 82 -5.34 -21.23 24.19
C HIS A 82 -4.76 -21.12 25.61
N ALA A 83 -5.10 -22.06 26.50
CA ALA A 83 -4.59 -22.10 27.86
C ALA A 83 -3.07 -22.36 27.90
N ASP A 84 -2.57 -23.31 27.10
CA ASP A 84 -1.14 -23.61 27.01
C ASP A 84 -0.35 -22.47 26.36
N MET A 85 -0.95 -21.77 25.39
CA MET A 85 -0.36 -20.57 24.78
C MET A 85 -0.19 -19.46 25.82
N LEU A 86 -1.24 -19.13 26.57
CA LEU A 86 -1.18 -18.14 27.64
C LEU A 86 -0.15 -18.54 28.70
N ALA A 87 -0.16 -19.79 29.17
CA ALA A 87 0.80 -20.25 30.17
C ALA A 87 2.27 -20.09 29.69
N ARG A 88 2.52 -20.18 28.38
CA ARG A 88 3.85 -20.06 27.78
C ARG A 88 4.31 -18.63 27.54
N PHE A 89 3.40 -17.71 27.23
CA PHE A 89 3.76 -16.36 26.74
C PHE A 89 3.27 -15.19 27.61
N SER A 90 2.43 -15.41 28.63
CA SER A 90 1.91 -14.34 29.50
C SER A 90 2.89 -13.89 30.58
N ALA A 91 4.17 -14.28 30.51
CA ALA A 91 5.13 -14.06 31.59
C ALA A 91 5.72 -12.64 31.67
N ASP A 92 5.40 -11.74 30.73
CA ASP A 92 5.95 -10.38 30.69
C ASP A 92 4.99 -9.28 31.20
N GLU A 93 3.69 -9.55 31.42
CA GLU A 93 2.78 -8.54 32.01
C GLU A 93 3.01 -8.30 33.51
N ALA A 94 3.82 -9.13 34.17
CA ALA A 94 4.12 -9.02 35.60
C ALA A 94 5.32 -8.11 35.93
N LEU A 95 6.01 -7.55 34.94
CA LEU A 95 7.22 -6.71 35.12
C LEU A 95 6.97 -5.20 35.03
N GLU A 96 5.75 -4.76 34.69
CA GLU A 96 5.39 -3.32 34.56
C GLU A 96 4.31 -2.84 35.54
N ALA A 97 4.13 -3.52 36.68
CA ALA A 97 3.22 -3.08 37.76
C ALA A 97 3.96 -2.54 38.99
#